data_AF-A0A8S3JEZ1-F1
#
_entry.id   AF-A0A8S3JEZ1-F1
#
_cell.length_a   1.000
_cell.length_b   1.000
_cell.length_c   1.000
_cell.angle_alpha   90.00
_cell.angle_beta   90.00
_cell.angle_gamma   90.00
#
_symmetry.space_group_name_H-M   'P 1'
#
loop_
_entity.id
_entity.type
_entity.pdbx_description
1 polymer ?
#
loop_
_entity_poly.entity_id
_entity_poly.type
_entity_poly.pdbx_seq_one_letter_code
_entity_poly.pdbx_strand_id
1 'polypeptide(L)'
;NEYFRLELSLLLENVLFIGDLALFFPDVFHRFYDKDQQRRILTSWSYSFAVETEFYDAKSLEILSLMAQELNLIEKSATFHNPYVFNEKDKQKKNIVSAENQQEQVQKKKAKEKIKKKRGRTKISFYFFLFSSLINY
;
A
#
# COMPACT_ATOMS: atom_id res chain seq x y z
N ASN A 1 14.46 -38.60 0.06
CA ASN A 1 13.05 -38.45 0.44
C ASN A 1 12.37 -37.68 -0.69
N GLU A 2 11.76 -38.38 -1.64
CA GLU A 2 11.25 -37.78 -2.89
C GLU A 2 10.12 -36.76 -2.63
N TYR A 3 9.26 -37.04 -1.65
CA TYR A 3 8.17 -36.14 -1.26
C TYR A 3 8.65 -34.74 -0.87
N PHE A 4 9.72 -34.68 -0.08
CA PHE A 4 10.32 -33.40 0.31
C PHE A 4 10.80 -32.57 -0.89
N ARG A 5 11.36 -33.23 -1.91
CA ARG A 5 11.83 -32.54 -3.13
C ARG A 5 10.67 -31.96 -3.93
N LEU A 6 9.58 -32.72 -4.06
CA LEU A 6 8.38 -32.27 -4.76
C LEU A 6 7.71 -31.10 -4.03
N GLU A 7 7.56 -31.18 -2.72
CA GLU A 7 6.98 -30.11 -1.90
C GLU A 7 7.81 -28.83 -1.95
N LEU A 8 9.14 -28.97 -1.90
CA LEU A 8 10.06 -27.83 -2.01
C LEU A 8 9.98 -27.21 -3.41
N SER A 9 9.98 -28.02 -4.46
CA SER A 9 9.84 -27.53 -5.85
C SER A 9 8.53 -26.74 -6.03
N LEU A 10 7.42 -27.26 -5.51
CA LEU A 10 6.12 -26.60 -5.57
C LEU A 10 6.12 -25.28 -4.79
N LEU A 11 6.74 -25.26 -3.62
CA LEU A 11 6.87 -24.04 -2.82
C LEU A 11 7.64 -22.99 -3.61
N LEU A 12 8.81 -23.32 -4.15
CA LEU A 12 9.63 -22.38 -4.92
C LEU A 12 8.89 -21.88 -6.17
N GLU A 13 8.27 -22.77 -6.93
CA GLU A 13 7.47 -22.39 -8.10
C GLU A 13 6.33 -21.43 -7.73
N ASN A 14 5.64 -21.67 -6.62
CA ASN A 14 4.59 -20.77 -6.12
C ASN A 14 5.13 -19.37 -5.78
N VAL A 15 6.32 -19.28 -5.19
CA VAL A 15 6.94 -17.98 -4.87
C VAL A 15 7.28 -17.21 -6.15
N LEU A 16 7.85 -17.90 -7.14
CA LEU A 16 8.18 -17.30 -8.43
C LEU A 16 6.92 -16.85 -9.17
N PHE A 17 5.87 -17.69 -9.20
CA PHE A 17 4.59 -17.37 -9.83
C PHE A 17 3.92 -16.15 -9.19
N ILE A 18 3.94 -16.05 -7.85
CA ILE A 18 3.47 -14.86 -7.14
C ILE A 18 4.31 -13.64 -7.53
N GLY A 19 5.62 -13.82 -7.78
CA GLY A 19 6.52 -12.80 -8.31
C GLY A 19 6.06 -12.23 -9.64
N ASP A 20 5.78 -13.11 -10.60
CA ASP A 20 5.23 -12.72 -11.89
C ASP A 20 3.91 -11.96 -11.72
N LEU A 21 2.97 -12.47 -10.91
CA LEU A 21 1.69 -11.78 -10.67
C LEU A 21 1.87 -10.38 -10.07
N ALA A 22 2.81 -10.21 -9.14
CA ALA A 22 3.11 -8.91 -8.56
C ALA A 22 3.68 -7.94 -9.60
N LEU A 23 4.50 -8.42 -10.54
CA LEU A 23 5.10 -7.61 -11.60
C LEU A 23 4.14 -7.26 -12.73
N PHE A 24 3.32 -8.21 -13.18
CA PHE A 24 2.32 -8.00 -14.23
C PHE A 24 1.13 -7.18 -13.76
N PHE A 25 0.70 -7.37 -12.50
CA PHE A 25 -0.51 -6.75 -11.96
C PHE A 25 -0.26 -5.99 -10.64
N PRO A 26 0.67 -5.02 -10.61
CA PRO A 26 1.10 -4.39 -9.37
C PRO A 26 -0.06 -3.71 -8.62
N ASP A 27 -0.97 -3.03 -9.33
CA ASP A 27 -2.12 -2.36 -8.71
C ASP A 27 -3.06 -3.33 -7.99
N VAL A 28 -3.32 -4.49 -8.58
CA VAL A 28 -4.21 -5.52 -8.02
C VAL A 28 -3.49 -6.20 -6.86
N PHE A 29 -2.22 -6.51 -7.05
CA PHE A 29 -1.42 -7.19 -6.06
C PHE A 29 -1.22 -6.33 -4.81
N HIS A 30 -0.87 -5.04 -4.94
CA HIS A 30 -0.78 -4.11 -3.82
C HIS A 30 -2.10 -4.02 -3.03
N ARG A 31 -3.26 -4.01 -3.71
CA ARG A 31 -4.57 -4.03 -3.01
C ARG A 31 -4.81 -5.32 -2.21
N PHE A 32 -4.25 -6.44 -2.65
CA PHE A 32 -4.38 -7.72 -1.96
C PHE A 32 -3.35 -7.85 -0.82
N TYR A 33 -2.12 -7.42 -1.08
CA TYR A 33 -0.94 -7.52 -0.24
C TYR A 33 -0.93 -6.49 0.90
N ASP A 34 -1.18 -5.22 0.61
CA ASP A 34 -1.01 -4.12 1.60
C ASP A 34 -2.11 -4.11 2.67
N LYS A 35 -3.24 -4.79 2.44
CA LYS A 35 -4.38 -4.82 3.37
C LYS A 35 -4.16 -5.73 4.58
N ASP A 36 -3.23 -6.68 4.50
CA ASP A 36 -3.08 -7.74 5.48
C ASP A 36 -1.62 -7.95 5.85
N GLN A 37 -1.28 -7.66 7.10
CA GLN A 37 0.08 -7.81 7.62
C GLN A 37 0.59 -9.25 7.53
N GLN A 38 -0.28 -10.26 7.68
CA GLN A 38 0.13 -11.66 7.60
C GLN A 38 0.62 -12.01 6.19
N ARG A 39 -0.06 -11.49 5.16
CA ARG A 39 0.36 -11.66 3.76
C ARG A 39 1.69 -10.98 3.52
N ARG A 40 1.89 -9.79 4.10
CA ARG A 40 3.17 -9.07 4.01
C ARG A 40 4.33 -9.86 4.59
N ILE A 41 4.16 -10.38 5.80
CA ILE A 41 5.15 -11.19 6.48
C ILE A 41 5.42 -12.48 5.70
N LEU A 42 4.36 -13.18 5.26
CA LEU A 42 4.50 -14.42 4.53
C LEU A 42 5.25 -14.23 3.22
N THR A 43 4.90 -13.23 2.40
CA THR A 43 5.63 -12.96 1.15
C THR A 43 7.08 -12.56 1.42
N SER A 44 7.34 -11.75 2.44
CA SER A 44 8.72 -11.37 2.80
C SER A 44 9.53 -12.59 3.21
N TRP A 45 8.97 -13.48 4.03
CA TRP A 45 9.62 -14.72 4.43
C TRP A 45 9.84 -15.64 3.23
N SER A 46 8.82 -15.82 2.38
CA SER A 46 8.90 -16.64 1.18
C SER A 46 9.97 -16.15 0.22
N TYR A 47 10.11 -14.83 0.06
CA TYR A 47 11.18 -14.22 -0.73
C TYR A 47 12.55 -14.52 -0.13
N SER A 48 12.75 -14.26 1.18
CA SER A 48 14.03 -14.54 1.85
C SER A 48 14.41 -16.01 1.76
N PHE A 49 13.46 -16.90 2.04
CA PHE A 49 13.64 -18.34 1.93
C PHE A 49 14.04 -18.75 0.50
N ALA A 50 13.30 -18.26 -0.51
CA ALA A 50 13.57 -18.53 -1.91
C ALA A 50 15.00 -18.13 -2.32
N VAL A 51 15.45 -16.94 -1.93
CA VAL A 51 16.79 -16.43 -2.26
C VAL A 51 17.88 -17.21 -1.52
N GLU A 52 17.70 -17.50 -0.24
CA GLU A 52 18.67 -18.24 0.58
C GLU A 52 18.87 -19.69 0.14
N THR A 53 17.87 -20.29 -0.51
CA THR A 53 17.96 -21.68 -0.97
C THR A 53 18.83 -21.91 -2.20
N GLU A 54 19.17 -20.85 -2.95
CA GLU A 54 20.04 -20.90 -4.14
C GLU A 54 19.60 -21.89 -5.25
N PHE A 55 18.33 -22.32 -5.28
CA PHE A 55 17.83 -23.27 -6.29
C PHE A 55 17.40 -22.62 -7.61
N TYR A 56 17.26 -21.29 -7.65
CA TYR A 56 16.77 -20.56 -8.82
C TYR A 56 17.87 -20.30 -9.84
N ASP A 57 17.47 -20.29 -11.12
CA ASP A 57 18.31 -19.79 -12.19
C ASP A 57 18.41 -18.25 -12.16
N ALA A 58 19.37 -17.70 -12.92
CA ALA A 58 19.63 -16.26 -12.95
C ALA A 58 18.37 -15.45 -13.34
N LYS A 59 17.53 -15.99 -14.23
CA LYS A 59 16.31 -15.32 -14.69
C LYS A 59 15.25 -15.28 -13.59
N SER A 60 15.04 -16.38 -12.86
CA SER A 60 14.08 -16.40 -11.75
C SER A 60 14.54 -15.49 -10.61
N LEU A 61 15.86 -15.43 -10.34
CA LEU A 61 16.42 -14.49 -9.37
C LEU A 61 16.19 -13.03 -9.77
N GLU A 62 16.29 -12.71 -11.07
CA GLU A 62 15.95 -11.38 -11.58
C GLU A 62 14.48 -11.03 -11.32
N ILE A 63 13.55 -11.96 -11.60
CA ILE A 63 12.11 -11.78 -11.32
C ILE A 63 11.88 -11.54 -9.82
N LEU A 64 12.50 -12.35 -8.96
CA LEU A 64 12.37 -12.19 -7.51
C LEU A 64 12.94 -10.85 -7.03
N SER A 65 14.06 -10.39 -7.59
CA SER A 65 14.66 -9.09 -7.27
C SER A 65 13.75 -7.93 -7.69
N LEU A 66 13.19 -8.00 -8.91
CA LEU A 66 12.24 -7.01 -9.42
C LEU A 66 10.96 -6.98 -8.57
N MET A 67 10.43 -8.16 -8.19
CA MET A 67 9.26 -8.25 -7.32
C MET A 67 9.55 -7.65 -5.95
N ALA A 68 10.69 -7.98 -5.35
CA ALA A 68 11.08 -7.46 -4.05
C ALA A 68 11.24 -5.94 -4.07
N GLN A 69 11.75 -5.39 -5.17
CA GLN A 69 11.75 -3.95 -5.39
C GLN A 69 10.33 -3.40 -5.54
N GLU A 70 9.47 -3.92 -6.43
CA GLU A 70 8.10 -3.40 -6.64
C GLU A 70 7.30 -3.34 -5.31
N LEU A 71 7.38 -4.42 -4.52
CA LEU A 71 6.69 -4.57 -3.23
C LEU A 71 7.34 -3.81 -2.06
N ASN A 72 8.48 -3.16 -2.28
CA ASN A 72 9.28 -2.49 -1.25
C ASN A 72 9.75 -3.43 -0.13
N LEU A 73 10.07 -4.68 -0.46
CA LEU A 73 10.76 -5.60 0.46
C LEU A 73 12.23 -5.20 0.61
N ILE A 74 12.81 -4.62 -0.45
CA ILE A 74 14.17 -4.11 -0.50
C ILE A 74 14.10 -2.64 -0.90
N GLU A 75 15.15 -1.89 -0.59
CA GLU A 75 15.32 -0.52 -1.09
C GLU A 75 15.22 -0.49 -2.61
N LYS A 76 14.33 0.37 -3.12
CA LYS A 76 14.16 0.59 -4.56
C LYS A 76 15.35 1.37 -5.09
N SER A 77 15.96 0.87 -6.16
CA SER A 77 16.93 1.66 -6.91
C SER A 77 16.28 2.94 -7.45
N ALA A 78 17.01 4.05 -7.45
CA ALA A 78 16.52 5.32 -8.00
C ALA A 78 16.16 5.24 -9.49
N THR A 79 16.71 4.25 -10.21
CA THR A 79 16.44 3.98 -11.62
C THR A 79 15.51 2.79 -11.83
N PHE A 80 14.86 2.28 -10.77
CA PHE A 80 14.00 1.12 -10.88
C PHE A 80 12.78 1.41 -11.75
N HIS A 81 12.57 0.56 -12.74
CA HIS A 81 11.41 0.55 -13.60
C HIS A 81 10.97 -0.90 -13.81
N ASN A 82 9.70 -1.20 -13.53
CA ASN A 82 9.16 -2.54 -13.73
C ASN A 82 8.86 -2.77 -15.23
N PRO A 83 9.60 -3.65 -15.93
CA PRO A 83 9.48 -3.85 -17.37
C PRO A 83 8.20 -4.56 -17.80
N TYR A 84 7.48 -5.21 -16.86
CA TYR A 84 6.26 -5.96 -17.14
C TYR A 84 5.01 -5.08 -17.21
N VAL A 85 5.15 -3.77 -16.95
CA VAL A 85 4.05 -2.82 -17.01
C VAL A 85 3.84 -2.39 -18.47
N PHE A 86 2.90 -3.04 -19.15
CA PHE A 86 2.63 -2.76 -20.57
C PHE A 86 2.17 -1.33 -20.89
N ASN A 87 1.68 -0.54 -19.90
CA ASN A 87 1.17 0.82 -20.12
C ASN A 87 1.68 1.84 -19.09
N GLU A 88 2.87 2.41 -19.30
CA GLU A 88 3.37 3.55 -18.51
C GLU A 88 2.41 4.75 -18.48
N LYS A 89 1.69 4.96 -19.59
CA LYS A 89 0.71 6.06 -19.76
C LYS A 89 -0.50 5.94 -18.81
N ASP A 90 -0.84 4.72 -18.38
CA ASP A 90 -1.95 4.49 -17.46
C ASP A 90 -1.54 4.66 -15.98
N LYS A 91 -0.28 4.35 -15.63
CA LYS A 91 0.27 4.64 -14.30
C LYS A 91 0.35 6.15 -14.05
N GLN A 92 0.79 6.96 -15.03
CA GLN A 92 0.82 8.42 -14.89
C GLN A 92 -0.58 9.02 -14.66
N LYS A 93 -1.59 8.57 -15.42
CA LYS A 93 -2.98 9.00 -15.23
C LYS A 93 -3.54 8.58 -13.87
N LYS A 94 -3.26 7.36 -13.40
CA LYS A 94 -3.70 6.88 -12.08
C LYS A 94 -3.06 7.62 -10.91
N ASN A 95 -1.78 7.98 -11.00
CA ASN A 95 -1.07 8.74 -9.97
C ASN A 95 -1.61 10.18 -9.84
N ILE A 96 -1.97 10.81 -10.96
CA ILE A 96 -2.61 12.14 -10.95
C ILE A 96 -3.98 12.05 -10.27
N VAL A 97 -4.81 11.08 -10.65
CA VAL A 97 -6.16 10.88 -10.08
C VAL A 97 -6.12 10.50 -8.59
N SER A 98 -5.13 9.72 -8.14
CA SER A 98 -5.00 9.35 -6.73
C SER A 98 -4.54 10.54 -5.87
N ALA A 99 -3.63 11.38 -6.38
CA ALA A 99 -3.21 12.62 -5.72
C ALA A 99 -4.38 13.62 -5.58
N GLU A 100 -5.19 13.80 -6.63
CA GLU A 100 -6.38 14.66 -6.61
C GLU A 100 -7.42 14.17 -5.57
N ASN A 101 -7.68 12.87 -5.53
CA ASN A 101 -8.62 12.28 -4.57
C ASN A 101 -8.15 12.43 -3.10
N GLN A 102 -6.85 12.31 -2.84
CA GLN A 102 -6.28 12.53 -1.51
C GLN A 102 -6.40 14.00 -1.09
N GLN A 103 -6.13 14.95 -2.01
CA GLN A 103 -6.29 16.38 -1.75
C GLN A 103 -7.75 16.74 -1.46
N GLU A 104 -8.71 16.18 -2.21
CA GLU A 104 -10.14 16.38 -1.96
C GLU A 104 -10.57 15.87 -0.58
N GLN A 105 -10.10 14.69 -0.17
CA GLN A 105 -10.44 14.12 1.14
C GLN A 105 -9.86 14.95 2.30
N VAL A 106 -8.63 15.45 2.15
CA VAL A 106 -7.99 16.35 3.12
C VAL A 106 -8.75 17.67 3.22
N GLN A 107 -9.20 18.24 2.10
CA GLN A 107 -10.01 19.46 2.10
C GLN A 107 -11.38 19.24 2.75
N LYS A 108 -12.07 18.12 2.46
CA LYS A 108 -13.36 17.76 3.08
C LYS A 108 -13.23 17.56 4.60
N LYS A 109 -12.13 16.98 5.10
CA LYS A 109 -11.85 16.86 6.55
C LYS A 109 -11.63 18.23 7.19
N LYS A 110 -10.79 19.10 6.60
CA LYS A 110 -10.56 20.47 7.09
C LYS A 110 -11.83 21.32 7.10
N ALA A 111 -12.71 21.16 6.10
CA ALA A 111 -14.00 21.85 6.05
C ALA A 111 -14.96 21.41 7.18
N LYS A 112 -15.04 20.11 7.46
CA LYS A 112 -15.87 19.57 8.56
C LYS A 112 -15.38 20.04 9.94
N GLU A 113 -14.07 20.15 10.15
CA GLU A 113 -13.50 20.68 11.40
C GLU A 113 -13.80 22.18 11.60
N LYS A 114 -13.72 22.99 10.54
CA LYS A 114 -14.09 24.42 10.60
C LYS A 114 -15.57 24.61 10.96
N ILE A 115 -16.46 23.76 10.45
CA ILE A 115 -17.91 23.79 10.76
C ILE A 115 -18.16 23.40 12.23
N LYS A 116 -17.47 22.37 12.76
CA LYS A 116 -17.57 21.98 14.19
C LYS A 116 -17.08 23.09 15.12
N LYS A 117 -15.95 23.75 14.81
CA LYS A 117 -15.44 24.88 15.62
C LYS A 117 -16.39 26.08 15.65
N LYS A 118 -17.06 26.41 14.53
CA LYS A 118 -18.09 27.47 14.50
C LYS A 118 -19.31 27.14 15.37
N ARG A 119 -19.79 25.89 15.33
CA ARG A 119 -20.93 25.43 16.16
C ARG A 119 -20.63 25.41 17.67
N GLY A 120 -19.37 25.18 18.06
CA GLY A 120 -18.95 25.27 19.47
C GLY A 120 -18.92 26.71 20.00
N ARG A 121 -18.40 27.66 19.20
CA ARG A 121 -18.35 29.09 19.55
C ARG A 121 -19.74 29.72 19.73
N THR A 122 -20.71 29.37 18.88
CA THR A 122 -22.07 29.94 18.99
C THR A 122 -22.82 29.44 20.22
N LYS A 123 -22.62 28.19 20.65
CA LYS A 123 -23.20 27.67 21.90
C LYS A 123 -22.66 28.40 23.13
N ILE A 124 -21.35 28.61 23.20
CA ILE A 124 -20.70 29.34 24.31
C ILE A 124 -21.19 30.79 24.37
N SER A 125 -21.33 31.44 23.21
CA SER A 125 -21.87 32.80 23.11
C SER A 125 -23.33 32.90 23.60
N PHE A 126 -24.15 31.87 23.38
CA PHE A 126 -25.56 31.84 23.80
C PHE A 126 -25.70 31.67 25.32
N TYR A 127 -24.90 30.77 25.93
CA TYR A 127 -24.88 30.61 27.38
C TYR A 127 -24.38 31.87 28.08
N PHE A 128 -23.36 32.56 27.53
CA PHE A 128 -22.87 33.82 28.08
C PHE A 128 -23.94 34.94 28.03
N PHE A 129 -24.72 35.00 26.94
CA PHE A 129 -25.83 35.94 26.79
C PHE A 129 -26.96 35.68 27.80
N LEU A 130 -27.34 34.41 28.00
CA LEU A 130 -28.36 34.03 28.99
C LEU A 130 -27.90 34.30 30.44
N PHE A 131 -26.62 34.03 30.75
CA PHE A 131 -26.09 34.25 32.10
C PHE A 131 -25.96 35.74 32.44
N SER A 132 -25.61 36.59 31.46
CA SER A 132 -25.56 38.05 31.63
C SER A 132 -26.94 38.68 31.85
N SER A 133 -28.01 38.02 31.38
CA SER A 133 -29.40 38.48 31.59
C SER A 133 -29.96 38.08 32.96
N LEU A 134 -29.37 37.08 33.62
CA LEU A 134 -29.77 36.59 34.95
C LEU A 134 -29.07 37.33 36.11
N ILE A 135 -27.98 38.04 35.84
CA ILE A 135 -27.21 38.80 36.84
C ILE A 135 -27.71 40.27 36.96
N ASN A 136 -28.57 40.72 36.04
CA ASN A 136 -29.13 42.09 36.02
C ASN A 136 -30.57 42.20 36.58
N TYR A 137 -31.00 41.22 37.38
CA TYR A 137 -32.22 41.27 38.21
C TYR A 137 -31.84 41.02 39.67
#